data_AF-A0A937H3Y2-F1
#
_entry.id   AF-A0A937H3Y2-F1
#
_cell.length_a   1.000
_cell.length_b   1.000
_cell.length_c   1.000
_cell.angle_alpha   90.00
_cell.angle_beta   90.00
_cell.angle_gamma   90.00
#
_symmetry.space_group_name_H-M   'P 1'
#
loop_
_entity.id
_entity.type
_entity.pdbx_description
1 polymer ?
#
loop_
_entity_poly.entity_id
_entity_poly.type
_entity_poly.pdbx_seq_one_letter_code
_entity_poly.pdbx_strand_id
1 'polypeptide(L)'
;MKKLTKKERFQEKVLSKFHIYNSIFSTLPYENIADIGQLLPLFNDVCNNGFKKNKDPKSIVNEFFEKYCSDFSEEDKISLLFNFIQYVERQVVLFDAIEDAAFSEINNMDGVGTLRNLKESVESSNKKVELKKYL
;
A
#
# COMPACT_ATOMS: atom_id res chain seq x y z
N MET A 1 8.59 30.65 5.69
CA MET A 1 7.69 29.48 5.82
C MET A 1 8.47 28.33 6.45
N LYS A 2 7.91 27.64 7.44
CA LYS A 2 8.59 26.54 8.15
C LYS A 2 8.73 25.35 7.18
N LYS A 3 9.95 24.83 7.02
CA LYS A 3 10.20 23.66 6.15
C LYS A 3 9.56 22.44 6.83
N LEU A 4 8.57 21.82 6.19
CA LEU A 4 7.87 20.64 6.71
C LEU A 4 8.88 19.53 7.00
N THR A 5 8.61 18.70 8.00
CA THR A 5 9.34 17.45 8.28
C THR A 5 9.04 16.40 7.21
N LYS A 6 9.87 15.35 7.11
CA LYS A 6 9.60 14.22 6.20
C LYS A 6 8.23 13.59 6.47
N LYS A 7 7.87 13.44 7.75
CA LYS A 7 6.59 12.89 8.19
C LYS A 7 5.42 13.75 7.73
N GLU A 8 5.50 15.08 7.89
CA GLU A 8 4.45 15.99 7.43
C GLU A 8 4.31 15.97 5.91
N ARG A 9 5.43 15.97 5.16
CA ARG A 9 5.38 15.84 3.68
C ARG A 9 4.76 14.51 3.25
N PHE A 10 5.10 13.41 3.91
CA PHE A 10 4.50 12.11 3.63
C PHE A 10 2.99 12.11 3.90
N GLN A 11 2.56 12.68 5.03
CA GLN A 11 1.14 12.76 5.39
C GLN A 11 0.34 13.60 4.40
N GLU A 12 0.90 14.71 3.93
CA GLU A 12 0.25 15.59 2.95
C GLU A 12 0.27 15.01 1.54
N LYS A 13 1.42 14.49 1.09
CA LYS A 13 1.64 14.11 -0.32
C LYS A 13 1.27 12.67 -0.64
N VAL A 14 1.34 11.76 0.34
CA VAL A 14 1.02 10.34 0.15
C VAL A 14 -0.30 9.99 0.81
N LEU A 15 -0.38 10.04 2.14
CA LEU A 15 -1.56 9.55 2.87
C LEU A 15 -2.85 10.27 2.48
N SER A 16 -2.82 11.61 2.44
CA SER A 16 -4.01 12.39 2.10
C SER A 16 -4.50 12.09 0.67
N LYS A 17 -3.57 11.99 -0.29
CA LYS A 17 -3.90 11.63 -1.67
C LYS A 17 -4.42 10.20 -1.78
N PHE A 18 -3.79 9.26 -1.09
CA PHE A 18 -4.23 7.87 -1.03
C PHE A 18 -5.67 7.78 -0.54
N HIS A 19 -6.02 8.44 0.57
CA HIS A 19 -7.39 8.41 1.08
C HIS A 19 -8.40 9.00 0.10
N ILE A 20 -8.06 10.10 -0.58
CA ILE A 20 -8.92 10.71 -1.61
C ILE A 20 -9.14 9.74 -2.77
N TYR A 21 -8.06 9.23 -3.37
CA TYR A 21 -8.16 8.33 -4.53
C TYR A 21 -8.83 7.01 -4.16
N ASN A 22 -8.51 6.43 -3.00
CA ASN A 22 -9.12 5.19 -2.52
C ASN A 22 -10.63 5.36 -2.31
N SER A 23 -11.07 6.52 -1.79
CA SER A 23 -12.50 6.82 -1.62
C SER A 23 -13.20 6.95 -2.98
N ILE A 24 -12.61 7.68 -3.94
CA ILE A 24 -13.16 7.83 -5.29
C ILE A 24 -13.28 6.45 -5.97
N PHE A 25 -12.22 5.65 -5.88
CA PHE A 25 -12.15 4.35 -6.52
C PHE A 25 -13.05 3.30 -5.87
N SER A 26 -13.36 3.43 -4.58
CA SER A 26 -14.34 2.58 -3.90
C SER A 26 -15.77 2.84 -4.38
N THR A 27 -16.04 4.00 -4.99
CA THR A 27 -17.36 4.34 -5.55
C THR A 27 -17.51 3.97 -7.03
N LEU A 28 -16.43 3.53 -7.70
CA LEU A 28 -16.53 3.09 -9.09
C LEU A 28 -17.26 1.75 -9.16
N PRO A 29 -18.24 1.59 -10.08
CA PRO A 29 -18.92 0.34 -10.26
C PRO A 29 -17.92 -0.70 -10.74
N TYR A 30 -17.65 -1.68 -9.89
CA TYR A 30 -16.97 -2.89 -10.29
C TYR A 30 -18.04 -3.90 -10.72
N GLU A 31 -17.90 -4.39 -11.94
CA GLU A 31 -18.66 -5.54 -12.40
C GLU A 31 -18.41 -6.71 -11.41
N ASN A 32 -19.47 -7.15 -10.72
CA ASN A 32 -19.52 -8.21 -9.68
C ASN A 32 -19.37 -7.82 -8.19
N ILE A 33 -19.41 -6.55 -7.78
CA ILE A 33 -19.03 -6.12 -6.41
C ILE A 33 -20.18 -5.75 -5.45
N ALA A 34 -21.45 -5.86 -5.84
CA ALA A 34 -22.57 -5.36 -5.02
C ALA A 34 -22.54 -5.83 -3.54
N ASP A 35 -22.04 -7.04 -3.24
CA ASP A 35 -21.95 -7.59 -1.88
C ASP A 35 -20.55 -7.51 -1.22
N ILE A 36 -19.50 -7.21 -1.97
CA ILE A 36 -18.10 -7.31 -1.49
C ILE A 36 -17.70 -6.13 -0.62
N GLY A 37 -18.21 -4.93 -0.94
CA GLY A 37 -17.93 -3.70 -0.20
C GLY A 37 -18.37 -3.76 1.27
N GLN A 38 -19.39 -4.56 1.59
CA GLN A 38 -19.85 -4.80 2.96
C GLN A 38 -19.14 -5.98 3.62
N LEU A 39 -18.83 -7.03 2.86
CA LEU A 39 -18.24 -8.27 3.40
C LEU A 39 -16.76 -8.11 3.78
N LEU A 40 -15.99 -7.29 3.05
CA LEU A 40 -14.56 -7.13 3.34
C LEU A 40 -14.27 -6.47 4.71
N PRO A 41 -14.96 -5.38 5.12
CA PRO A 41 -14.83 -4.85 6.48
C PRO A 41 -15.19 -5.89 7.55
N LEU A 42 -16.24 -6.69 7.34
CA LEU A 42 -16.63 -7.76 8.26
C LEU A 42 -15.56 -8.85 8.33
N PHE A 43 -14.98 -9.22 7.19
CA PHE A 43 -13.87 -10.17 7.13
C PHE A 43 -12.65 -9.66 7.88
N ASN A 44 -12.29 -8.38 7.71
CA ASN A 44 -11.21 -7.75 8.46
C ASN A 44 -11.44 -7.77 9.98
N ASP A 45 -12.67 -7.51 10.43
CA ASP A 45 -13.01 -7.60 11.86
C ASP A 45 -12.91 -9.02 12.40
N VAL A 46 -13.36 -10.04 11.65
CA VAL A 46 -13.19 -11.45 12.03
C VAL A 46 -11.71 -11.82 12.09
N CYS A 47 -10.92 -11.41 11.10
CA CYS A 47 -9.47 -11.62 11.07
C CYS A 47 -8.77 -11.00 12.29
N ASN A 48 -9.04 -9.73 12.58
CA ASN A 48 -8.45 -9.04 13.72
C ASN A 48 -8.81 -9.71 15.06
N ASN A 49 -10.07 -10.12 15.22
CA ASN A 49 -10.53 -10.79 16.44
C ASN A 49 -9.99 -12.21 16.57
N GLY A 50 -9.95 -12.96 15.47
CA GLY A 50 -9.40 -14.31 15.42
C GLY A 50 -7.90 -14.32 15.69
N PHE A 51 -7.16 -13.39 15.09
CA PHE A 51 -5.72 -13.23 15.29
C PHE A 51 -5.39 -12.87 16.76
N LYS A 52 -6.13 -11.94 17.37
CA LYS A 52 -5.99 -11.61 18.81
C LYS A 52 -6.24 -12.82 19.72
N LYS A 53 -7.03 -13.79 19.26
CA LYS A 53 -7.32 -15.06 19.97
C LYS A 53 -6.34 -16.18 19.62
N ASN A 54 -5.26 -15.90 18.89
CA ASN A 54 -4.29 -16.90 18.38
C ASN A 54 -4.94 -18.05 17.60
N LYS A 55 -6.05 -17.79 16.89
CA LYS A 55 -6.64 -18.78 16.00
C LYS A 55 -5.77 -18.94 14.75
N ASP A 56 -5.75 -20.15 14.21
CA ASP A 56 -5.09 -20.39 12.93
C ASP A 56 -5.90 -19.79 11.76
N PRO A 57 -5.26 -19.47 10.62
CA PRO A 57 -5.92 -18.83 9.50
C PRO A 57 -7.13 -19.59 8.94
N LYS A 58 -7.11 -20.93 8.93
CA LYS A 58 -8.24 -21.71 8.39
C LYS A 58 -9.46 -21.56 9.28
N SER A 59 -9.27 -21.64 10.59
CA SER A 59 -10.35 -21.43 11.56
C SER A 59 -10.97 -20.04 11.46
N ILE A 60 -10.15 -19.01 11.23
CA ILE A 60 -10.61 -17.61 11.06
C ILE A 60 -11.48 -17.47 9.80
N VAL A 61 -11.00 -18.00 8.68
CA VAL A 61 -11.71 -17.94 7.39
C VAL A 61 -13.01 -18.73 7.47
N ASN A 62 -12.99 -19.92 8.07
CA ASN A 62 -14.20 -20.73 8.25
C ASN A 62 -15.23 -20.02 9.14
N GLU A 63 -14.81 -19.42 10.26
CA GLU A 63 -15.71 -18.65 11.14
C GLU A 63 -16.40 -17.49 10.40
N PHE A 64 -15.70 -16.82 9.47
CA PHE A 64 -16.30 -15.79 8.65
C PHE A 64 -17.40 -16.34 7.73
N PHE A 65 -17.11 -17.43 7.00
CA PHE A 65 -18.07 -18.04 6.09
C PHE A 65 -19.28 -18.62 6.83
N GLU A 66 -19.07 -19.28 7.96
CA GLU A 66 -20.15 -19.82 8.80
C GLU A 66 -21.08 -18.71 9.31
N LYS A 67 -20.53 -17.54 9.62
CA LYS A 67 -21.28 -16.44 10.25
C LYS A 67 -22.02 -15.55 9.24
N TYR A 68 -21.43 -15.27 8.08
CA TYR A 68 -21.93 -14.27 7.15
C TYR A 68 -22.31 -14.81 5.77
N CYS A 69 -21.87 -16.03 5.42
CA CYS A 69 -22.01 -16.61 4.08
C CYS A 69 -22.32 -18.12 4.16
N SER A 70 -23.21 -18.53 5.08
CA SER A 70 -23.52 -19.94 5.32
C SER A 70 -24.07 -20.67 4.09
N ASP A 71 -24.73 -19.92 3.22
CA ASP A 71 -25.43 -20.44 2.04
C ASP A 71 -24.55 -20.50 0.79
N PHE A 72 -23.28 -20.07 0.89
CA PHE A 72 -22.36 -20.02 -0.24
C PHE A 72 -21.84 -21.42 -0.57
N SER A 73 -21.82 -21.75 -1.87
CA SER A 73 -21.12 -22.95 -2.35
C SER A 73 -19.60 -22.78 -2.18
N GLU A 74 -18.84 -23.88 -2.24
CA GLU A 74 -17.38 -23.80 -2.17
C GLU A 74 -16.79 -22.95 -3.32
N GLU A 75 -17.40 -22.97 -4.50
CA GLU A 75 -16.99 -22.13 -5.63
C GLU A 75 -17.20 -20.64 -5.34
N ASP A 76 -18.32 -20.28 -4.70
CA ASP A 76 -18.62 -18.90 -4.29
C ASP A 76 -17.64 -18.42 -3.22
N LYS A 77 -17.30 -19.27 -2.24
CA LYS A 77 -16.33 -18.95 -1.19
C LYS A 77 -14.96 -18.65 -1.78
N ILE A 78 -14.48 -19.51 -2.70
CA ILE A 78 -13.19 -19.33 -3.37
C ILE A 78 -13.21 -18.04 -4.19
N SER A 79 -14.28 -17.80 -4.94
CA SER A 79 -14.45 -16.59 -5.75
C SER A 79 -14.43 -15.33 -4.88
N LEU A 80 -15.11 -15.34 -3.73
CA LEU A 80 -15.10 -14.23 -2.78
C LEU A 80 -13.69 -13.94 -2.23
N LEU A 81 -12.92 -14.98 -1.89
CA LEU A 81 -11.54 -14.81 -1.43
C LEU A 81 -10.65 -14.19 -2.51
N PHE A 82 -10.78 -14.61 -3.76
CA PHE A 82 -10.04 -13.99 -4.87
C PHE A 82 -10.41 -12.53 -5.04
N ASN A 83 -11.69 -12.18 -4.91
CA ASN A 83 -12.13 -10.80 -4.99
C ASN A 83 -11.57 -9.94 -3.84
N PHE A 84 -11.46 -10.49 -2.62
CA PHE A 84 -10.78 -9.80 -1.51
C PHE A 84 -9.31 -9.54 -1.82
N ILE A 85 -8.60 -10.53 -2.37
CA ILE A 85 -7.19 -10.38 -2.77
C ILE A 85 -7.06 -9.25 -3.81
N GLN A 86 -7.87 -9.26 -4.86
CA GLN A 86 -7.84 -8.25 -5.91
C GLN A 86 -8.14 -6.84 -5.37
N TYR A 87 -9.10 -6.72 -4.45
CA TYR A 87 -9.43 -5.45 -3.82
C TYR A 87 -8.24 -4.92 -2.99
N VAL A 88 -7.61 -5.78 -2.18
CA VAL A 88 -6.43 -5.41 -1.39
C VAL A 88 -5.25 -5.05 -2.30
N GLU A 89 -5.02 -5.82 -3.37
CA GLU A 89 -3.97 -5.56 -4.34
C GLU A 89 -4.14 -4.18 -4.99
N ARG A 90 -5.37 -3.80 -5.36
CA ARG A 90 -5.65 -2.45 -5.88
C ARG A 90 -5.25 -1.36 -4.90
N GLN A 91 -5.49 -1.53 -3.60
CA GLN A 91 -5.11 -0.54 -2.58
C GLN A 91 -3.59 -0.42 -2.46
N VAL A 92 -2.88 -1.55 -2.48
CA VAL A 92 -1.41 -1.58 -2.42
C VAL A 92 -0.81 -0.91 -3.66
N VAL A 93 -1.24 -1.29 -4.86
CA VAL A 93 -0.77 -0.70 -6.12
C VAL A 93 -1.04 0.81 -6.17
N LEU A 94 -2.21 1.24 -5.70
CA LEU A 94 -2.55 2.65 -5.62
C LEU A 94 -1.62 3.41 -4.67
N PHE A 95 -1.35 2.82 -3.51
CA PHE A 95 -0.47 3.41 -2.52
C PHE A 95 0.95 3.57 -3.08
N ASP A 96 1.51 2.52 -3.67
CA ASP A 96 2.84 2.53 -4.28
C ASP A 96 2.94 3.58 -5.40
N ALA A 97 1.94 3.64 -6.28
CA ALA A 97 1.91 4.62 -7.36
C ALA A 97 1.92 6.07 -6.85
N ILE A 98 1.23 6.33 -5.73
CA ILE A 98 1.21 7.66 -5.10
C ILE A 98 2.53 7.95 -4.39
N GLU A 99 3.10 6.97 -3.68
CA GLU A 99 4.39 7.11 -3.01
C GLU A 99 5.50 7.42 -4.02
N ASP A 100 5.56 6.66 -5.12
CA ASP A 100 6.53 6.85 -6.19
C ASP A 100 6.38 8.22 -6.86
N ALA A 101 5.15 8.63 -7.16
CA ALA A 101 4.87 9.94 -7.74
C ALA A 101 5.32 11.09 -6.82
N ALA A 102 5.22 10.89 -5.50
CA ALA A 102 5.59 11.88 -4.48
C ALA A 102 7.06 11.75 -3.99
N PHE A 103 7.84 10.81 -4.53
CA PHE A 103 9.16 10.44 -3.99
C PHE A 103 10.10 11.65 -3.87
N SER A 104 10.16 12.49 -4.90
CA SER A 104 11.01 13.68 -4.95
C SER A 104 10.55 14.81 -4.02
N GLU A 105 9.27 14.84 -3.65
CA GLU A 105 8.71 15.81 -2.70
C GLU A 105 8.98 15.38 -1.25
N ILE A 106 9.05 14.08 -0.99
CA ILE A 106 9.24 13.53 0.36
C ILE A 106 10.72 13.45 0.72
N ASN A 107 11.56 13.04 -0.23
CA ASN A 107 12.98 12.77 -0.01
C ASN A 107 13.87 13.95 -0.43
N ASN A 108 15.06 14.05 0.18
CA ASN A 108 16.03 15.09 -0.20
C ASN A 108 16.84 14.62 -1.41
N MET A 109 16.50 15.11 -2.60
CA MET A 109 17.15 14.74 -3.86
C MET A 109 18.56 15.31 -4.03
N ASP A 110 18.97 16.23 -3.16
CA ASP A 110 20.31 16.82 -3.12
C ASP A 110 21.09 16.49 -1.83
N GLY A 111 20.58 15.55 -1.02
CA GLY A 111 21.19 15.14 0.23
C GLY A 111 22.43 14.26 0.07
N VAL A 112 23.07 13.95 1.21
CA VAL A 112 24.17 12.97 1.26
C VAL A 112 23.68 11.62 0.74
N GLY A 113 24.49 10.99 -0.11
CA GLY A 113 24.16 9.73 -0.78
C GLY A 113 23.45 9.88 -2.14
N THR A 114 23.11 11.10 -2.56
CA THR A 114 22.57 11.35 -3.91
C THR A 114 23.66 11.40 -4.96
N LEU A 115 23.31 11.18 -6.23
CA LEU A 115 24.25 11.33 -7.36
C LEU A 115 24.86 12.73 -7.44
N ARG A 116 24.12 13.77 -7.04
CA ARG A 116 24.63 15.14 -6.96
C ARG A 116 25.72 15.26 -5.90
N ASN A 117 25.44 14.80 -4.68
CA ASN A 117 26.43 14.80 -3.60
C ASN A 117 27.66 13.94 -3.95
N LEU A 118 27.48 12.80 -4.62
CA LEU A 118 28.59 11.98 -5.11
C LEU A 118 29.44 12.74 -6.13
N LYS A 119 28.82 13.38 -7.12
CA LYS A 119 29.52 14.20 -8.12
C LYS A 119 30.34 15.31 -7.45
N GLU A 120 29.72 16.08 -6.55
CA GLU A 120 30.37 17.18 -5.85
C GLU A 120 31.53 16.69 -4.96
N SER A 121 31.35 15.55 -4.28
CA SER A 121 32.40 14.91 -3.47
C SER A 121 33.58 14.45 -4.31
N VAL A 122 33.33 13.89 -5.49
CA VAL A 122 34.36 13.41 -6.42
C VAL A 122 35.11 14.57 -7.08
N GLU A 123 34.40 15.64 -7.42
CA GLU A 123 35.00 16.86 -7.98
C GLU A 123 35.88 17.58 -6.94
N SER A 124 35.39 17.74 -5.70
CA SER A 124 36.18 18.37 -4.61
C SER A 124 37.39 17.54 -4.16
N SER A 125 37.33 16.21 -4.27
CA SER A 125 38.45 15.32 -3.92
C SER A 125 39.40 14.99 -5.07
N ASN A 126 39.21 15.58 -6.26
CA ASN A 126 39.96 15.28 -7.49
C ASN A 126 39.98 13.78 -7.89
N LYS A 127 38.98 13.00 -7.47
CA LYS A 127 38.89 11.54 -7.70
C LYS A 127 38.15 11.14 -8.98
N LYS A 128 38.01 12.06 -9.93
CA LYS A 128 37.21 11.86 -11.16
C LYS A 128 37.70 10.67 -12.01
N VAL A 129 39.02 10.44 -12.04
CA VAL A 129 39.63 9.31 -12.75
C VAL A 129 39.32 7.98 -12.07
N GLU A 130 39.34 7.94 -10.73
CA GLU A 130 39.05 6.75 -9.93
C GLU A 130 37.58 6.32 -10.08
N LEU A 131 36.64 7.29 -10.03
CA LEU A 131 35.22 7.02 -10.27
C LEU A 131 34.98 6.43 -11.68
N LYS A 132 35.61 6.99 -12.71
CA LYS A 132 35.48 6.47 -14.10
C LYS A 132 35.98 5.03 -14.27
N LYS A 133 36.87 4.56 -13.40
CA LYS A 133 37.39 3.18 -13.45
C LYS A 133 36.42 2.17 -12.84
N TYR A 134 35.52 2.62 -11.98
CA TYR A 134 34.54 1.78 -11.27
C TYR A 134 33.18 1.70 -11.98
N LEU A 135 32.89 2.61 -12.91
CA LEU A 135 31.70 2.62 -13.78
C LEU A 135 32.00 1.89 -15.09
#